data_AF-A0A957TVY9-F1
#
_entry.id   AF-A0A957TVY9-F1
#
_cell.length_a   1.000
_cell.length_b   1.000
_cell.length_c   1.000
_cell.angle_alpha   90.00
_cell.angle_beta   90.00
_cell.angle_gamma   90.00
#
_symmetry.space_group_name_H-M   'P 1'
#
loop_
_entity.id
_entity.type
_entity.pdbx_description
1 polymer ?
#
loop_
_entity_poly.entity_id
_entity_poly.type
_entity_poly.pdbx_seq_one_letter_code
_entity_poly.pdbx_strand_id
1 'polypeptide(L)'
;EILVCFEAVAIRECPYVMALQIAAANQATTPWQIQWPTTLPLKRRQTLSTIFAAATLDRTFYHHEDEVIVRWPADLKASSKIGVRLQTPSGRIYAEGHPVARAGEKVNLGKAYTRPDGDYLVTLMPEPQEYYEQNVRLVRHIPIRIANGKFSEVAQGTYAERCREALTAAIPHVNTIYSEIAKMALGLWSNLNLNRWTETIERCNQRADCSDFYLVGMLGAVQRFGDDAHFPDELKAAIEACALQFKYWMDEPGQDAMCYWSENHQILFHACEILAGQLYPDKIFTNVQQPGLWHKEKGERLALSWLQKRAIGGFREWDSNTYFEHDVLALSHLADLAADDTVAEMAAIVLDKLFFTMAVNSYHGVFGSTHGRTYTPFIKGGRLEPTSGIARLLWGVGTYNSHILGSVSLACAESYELPPAIVEIGATPVEEMWNKERHAGTLEMACDCAEGEWAV
;
A
#
# COMPACT_ATOMS: atom_id res chain seq x y z
N GLU A 1 25.53 -27.81 18.00
CA GLU A 1 24.09 -27.49 17.99
C GLU A 1 23.87 -26.13 17.35
N ILE A 2 22.77 -25.97 16.61
CA ILE A 2 22.28 -24.67 16.14
C ILE A 2 21.25 -24.22 17.17
N LEU A 3 21.48 -23.10 17.84
CA LEU A 3 20.50 -22.52 18.74
C LEU A 3 19.70 -21.49 17.95
N VAL A 4 18.39 -21.71 17.82
CA VAL A 4 17.47 -20.74 17.23
C VAL A 4 16.71 -20.11 18.39
N CYS A 5 16.87 -18.80 18.57
CA CYS A 5 16.22 -18.05 19.63
C CYS A 5 15.23 -17.06 19.02
N PHE A 6 13.98 -17.13 19.48
CA PHE A 6 12.91 -16.19 19.13
C PHE A 6 12.74 -15.21 20.30
N GLU A 7 13.72 -14.34 20.52
CA GLU A 7 13.58 -13.20 21.43
C GLU A 7 13.54 -11.91 20.63
N ALA A 8 12.99 -10.84 21.21
CA ALA A 8 12.79 -9.52 20.59
C ALA A 8 14.06 -8.92 19.97
N VAL A 9 14.42 -9.39 18.77
CA VAL A 9 15.63 -9.03 18.01
C VAL A 9 15.46 -7.76 17.18
N ALA A 10 14.32 -7.08 17.31
CA ALA A 10 14.07 -5.78 16.73
C ALA A 10 13.28 -4.90 17.71
N ILE A 11 13.48 -3.58 17.60
CA ILE A 11 12.67 -2.57 18.28
C ILE A 11 11.49 -2.25 17.35
N ARG A 12 10.25 -2.39 17.85
CA ARG A 12 8.92 -2.25 17.15
C ARG A 12 8.40 -3.53 16.47
N GLU A 13 7.11 -3.52 16.10
CA GLU A 13 6.33 -4.62 15.49
C GLU A 13 6.96 -5.11 14.17
N CYS A 14 7.99 -5.95 14.27
CA CYS A 14 8.61 -6.61 13.14
C CYS A 14 8.38 -8.12 13.32
N PRO A 15 7.25 -8.68 12.86
CA PRO A 15 6.80 -10.03 13.22
C PRO A 15 7.68 -11.17 12.69
N TYR A 16 8.69 -10.87 11.86
CA TYR A 16 9.52 -11.88 11.19
C TYR A 16 11.02 -11.60 11.30
N VAL A 17 11.54 -11.54 12.52
CA VAL A 17 12.99 -11.46 12.73
C VAL A 17 13.45 -12.69 13.50
N MET A 18 14.43 -13.39 12.93
CA MET A 18 15.06 -14.57 13.50
C MET A 18 16.55 -14.28 13.69
N ALA A 19 17.06 -14.46 14.92
CA ALA A 19 18.49 -14.50 15.14
C ALA A 19 18.97 -15.96 15.17
N LEU A 20 19.96 -16.26 14.32
CA LEU A 20 20.61 -17.56 14.27
C LEU A 20 21.96 -17.45 14.98
N GLN A 21 22.12 -18.15 16.11
CA GLN A 21 23.41 -18.25 16.78
C GLN A 21 23.99 -19.66 16.58
N ILE A 22 25.18 -19.72 15.97
CA ILE A 22 25.95 -20.96 15.88
C ILE A 22 26.74 -21.10 17.19
N ALA A 23 26.24 -21.88 18.15
CA ALA A 23 26.77 -21.93 19.52
C ALA A 23 28.28 -22.34 19.60
N ALA A 24 28.76 -23.10 18.62
CA ALA A 24 30.19 -23.47 18.52
C ALA A 24 31.11 -22.28 18.12
N ALA A 25 30.56 -21.15 17.68
CA ALA A 25 31.32 -20.01 17.17
C ALA A 25 32.11 -19.26 18.24
N ASN A 26 31.69 -19.32 19.51
CA ASN A 26 32.36 -18.62 20.61
C ASN A 26 33.63 -19.33 21.14
N GLN A 27 33.95 -20.54 20.65
CA GLN A 27 35.12 -21.32 21.06
C GLN A 27 36.15 -21.56 19.94
N ALA A 28 35.88 -21.08 18.72
CA ALA A 28 36.76 -21.29 17.58
C ALA A 28 37.91 -20.26 17.56
N THR A 29 39.15 -20.73 17.69
CA THR A 29 40.38 -19.90 17.56
C THR A 29 40.80 -19.68 16.10
N THR A 30 40.13 -20.34 15.15
CA THR A 30 40.36 -20.22 13.70
C THR A 30 39.15 -19.59 13.01
N PRO A 31 39.34 -18.71 12.00
CA PRO A 31 38.24 -18.18 11.20
C PRO A 31 37.46 -19.32 10.54
N TRP A 32 36.13 -19.28 10.63
CA TRP A 32 35.27 -20.25 9.94
C TRP A 32 35.47 -20.14 8.43
N GLN A 33 35.75 -21.26 7.78
CA GLN A 33 35.77 -21.35 6.32
C GLN A 33 34.42 -21.86 5.82
N ILE A 34 33.67 -20.99 5.12
CA ILE A 34 32.46 -21.41 4.42
C ILE A 34 32.87 -21.99 3.07
N GLN A 35 32.78 -23.31 2.92
CA GLN A 35 33.02 -24.00 1.66
C GLN A 35 31.71 -24.12 0.87
N TRP A 36 31.68 -23.52 -0.31
CA TRP A 36 30.54 -23.61 -1.21
C TRP A 36 30.80 -24.71 -2.24
N PRO A 37 30.04 -25.82 -2.24
CA PRO A 37 30.20 -26.85 -3.26
C PRO A 37 29.88 -26.25 -4.63
N THR A 38 30.73 -26.56 -5.62
CA THR A 38 30.56 -26.06 -6.98
C THR A 38 30.93 -27.12 -8.00
N THR A 39 30.09 -27.28 -9.02
CA THR A 39 30.34 -28.13 -10.20
C THR A 39 31.20 -27.41 -11.26
N LEU A 40 31.48 -26.12 -11.03
CA LEU A 40 32.31 -25.30 -11.90
C LEU A 40 33.80 -25.33 -11.51
N PRO A 41 34.72 -25.21 -12.48
CA PRO A 41 36.10 -24.83 -12.20
C PRO A 41 36.15 -23.56 -11.35
N LEU A 42 36.95 -23.57 -10.28
CA LEU A 42 37.01 -22.48 -9.29
C LEU A 42 37.24 -21.10 -9.94
N LYS A 43 38.15 -21.02 -10.92
CA LYS A 43 38.43 -19.79 -11.68
C LYS A 43 37.20 -19.26 -12.41
N ARG A 44 36.39 -20.14 -13.01
CA ARG A 44 35.15 -19.76 -13.71
C ARG A 44 34.13 -19.22 -12.72
N ARG A 45 33.92 -19.90 -11.60
CA ARG A 45 33.03 -19.44 -10.52
C ARG A 45 33.45 -18.07 -10.00
N GLN A 46 34.74 -17.89 -9.66
CA GLN A 46 35.27 -16.61 -9.17
C GLN A 46 35.08 -15.47 -10.18
N THR A 47 35.30 -15.75 -11.47
CA THR A 47 35.08 -14.78 -12.56
C THR A 47 33.62 -14.34 -12.60
N LEU A 48 32.68 -15.28 -12.63
CA LEU A 48 31.25 -14.98 -12.66
C LEU A 48 30.79 -14.27 -11.38
N SER A 49 31.22 -14.72 -10.21
CA SER A 49 30.90 -14.07 -8.93
C SER A 49 31.39 -12.64 -8.87
N THR A 50 32.61 -12.36 -9.35
CA THR A 50 33.17 -10.99 -9.41
C THR A 50 32.35 -10.10 -10.35
N ILE A 51 32.01 -10.61 -11.54
CA ILE A 51 31.19 -9.88 -12.53
C ILE A 51 29.78 -9.63 -11.97
N PHE A 52 29.16 -10.64 -11.38
CA PHE A 52 27.81 -10.51 -10.85
C PHE A 52 27.79 -9.51 -9.71
N ALA A 53 28.73 -9.57 -8.76
CA ALA A 53 28.81 -8.64 -7.63
C ALA A 53 29.09 -7.19 -8.05
N ALA A 54 29.86 -6.99 -9.14
CA ALA A 54 30.20 -5.66 -9.64
C ALA A 54 29.08 -4.98 -10.45
N ALA A 55 28.05 -5.73 -10.87
CA ALA A 55 26.93 -5.15 -11.59
C ALA A 55 26.12 -4.19 -10.71
N THR A 56 25.79 -3.02 -11.24
CA THR A 56 25.00 -1.99 -10.55
C THR A 56 23.90 -1.44 -11.45
N LEU A 57 22.93 -0.79 -10.80
CA LEU A 57 21.93 0.07 -11.41
C LEU A 57 22.12 1.47 -10.82
N ASP A 58 21.73 2.50 -11.55
CA ASP A 58 21.72 3.89 -11.02
C ASP A 58 20.52 4.14 -10.11
N ARG A 59 19.46 3.33 -10.25
CA ARG A 59 18.23 3.38 -9.45
C ARG A 59 17.60 2.00 -9.32
N THR A 60 16.73 1.86 -8.32
CA THR A 60 15.90 0.66 -8.12
C THR A 60 14.42 0.91 -8.47
N PHE A 61 14.06 2.16 -8.77
CA PHE A 61 12.70 2.58 -9.10
C PHE A 61 12.72 3.27 -10.45
N TYR A 62 11.83 2.84 -11.35
CA TYR A 62 11.78 3.28 -12.73
C TYR A 62 10.38 3.80 -13.06
N HIS A 63 10.34 4.98 -13.67
CA HIS A 63 9.12 5.62 -14.16
C HIS A 63 8.99 5.50 -15.67
N HIS A 64 7.83 5.88 -16.20
CA HIS A 64 7.41 5.71 -17.60
C HIS A 64 8.54 5.82 -18.65
N GLU A 65 9.34 6.91 -18.62
CA GLU A 65 10.41 7.16 -19.62
C GLU A 65 11.79 6.60 -19.26
N ASP A 66 11.98 6.07 -18.04
CA ASP A 66 13.28 5.58 -17.60
C ASP A 66 13.71 4.32 -18.36
N GLU A 67 15.02 4.16 -18.55
CA GLU A 67 15.63 2.97 -19.13
C GLU A 67 16.27 2.10 -18.06
N VAL A 68 15.99 0.80 -18.07
CA VAL A 68 16.63 -0.15 -17.15
C VAL A 68 18.01 -0.52 -17.68
N ILE A 69 19.06 0.09 -17.14
CA ILE A 69 20.44 -0.09 -17.62
C ILE A 69 21.31 -0.73 -16.53
N VAL A 70 21.77 -1.96 -16.79
CA VAL A 70 22.78 -2.65 -15.97
C VAL A 70 24.17 -2.16 -16.35
N ARG A 71 24.99 -1.85 -15.36
CA ARG A 71 26.31 -1.24 -15.54
C ARG A 71 27.39 -2.02 -14.82
N TRP A 72 28.60 -2.01 -15.40
CA TRP A 72 29.81 -2.49 -14.75
C TRP A 72 30.83 -1.36 -14.60
N PRO A 73 31.60 -1.31 -13.49
CA PRO A 73 32.53 -0.22 -13.23
C PRO A 73 33.71 -0.27 -14.21
N ALA A 74 34.33 0.88 -14.47
CA ALA A 74 35.40 1.04 -15.45
C ALA A 74 36.73 0.38 -15.04
N ASP A 75 36.88 0.01 -13.77
CA ASP A 75 38.06 -0.64 -13.21
C ASP A 75 37.92 -2.17 -13.07
N LEU A 76 36.76 -2.73 -13.46
CA LEU A 76 36.49 -4.18 -13.39
C LEU A 76 37.56 -4.97 -14.14
N LYS A 77 38.25 -5.87 -13.44
CA LYS A 77 39.32 -6.71 -14.01
C LYS A 77 38.83 -8.01 -14.65
N ALA A 78 37.62 -8.45 -14.29
CA ALA A 78 37.02 -9.66 -14.82
C ALA A 78 36.22 -9.37 -16.10
N SER A 79 36.20 -10.32 -17.04
CA SER A 79 35.39 -10.25 -18.25
C SER A 79 34.81 -11.63 -18.57
N SER A 80 33.53 -11.68 -18.91
CA SER A 80 32.86 -12.91 -19.33
C SER A 80 31.57 -12.61 -20.09
N LYS A 81 31.23 -13.47 -21.03
CA LYS A 81 29.87 -13.56 -21.54
C LYS A 81 28.95 -14.12 -20.46
N ILE A 82 27.78 -13.50 -20.27
CA ILE A 82 26.79 -13.83 -19.24
C ILE A 82 25.38 -13.65 -19.80
N GLY A 83 24.36 -14.19 -19.12
CA GLY A 83 22.96 -13.82 -19.34
C GLY A 83 22.51 -12.71 -18.39
N VAL A 84 21.76 -11.73 -18.92
CA VAL A 84 21.12 -10.66 -18.16
C VAL A 84 19.65 -10.64 -18.54
N ARG A 85 18.76 -10.76 -17.55
CA ARG A 85 17.31 -10.76 -17.77
C ARG A 85 16.62 -9.69 -16.94
N LEU A 86 15.55 -9.13 -17.48
CA LEU A 86 14.52 -8.46 -16.71
C LEU A 86 13.32 -9.41 -16.64
N GLN A 87 12.92 -9.81 -15.43
CA GLN A 87 11.82 -10.76 -15.23
C GLN A 87 11.01 -10.46 -13.98
N THR A 88 9.78 -10.96 -13.90
CA THR A 88 9.00 -10.91 -12.65
C THR A 88 9.56 -11.88 -11.61
N PRO A 89 9.20 -11.73 -10.32
CA PRO A 89 9.48 -12.72 -9.28
C PRO A 89 8.95 -14.12 -9.60
N SER A 90 7.85 -14.22 -10.37
CA SER A 90 7.31 -15.49 -10.87
C SER A 90 8.10 -16.11 -12.04
N GLY A 91 9.13 -15.42 -12.54
CA GLY A 91 10.02 -15.92 -13.60
C GLY A 91 9.60 -15.55 -15.03
N ARG A 92 8.55 -14.74 -15.23
CA ARG A 92 8.19 -14.27 -16.57
C ARG A 92 9.24 -13.28 -17.08
N ILE A 93 9.86 -13.59 -18.21
CA ILE A 93 10.94 -12.80 -18.82
C ILE A 93 10.36 -11.73 -19.75
N TYR A 94 10.83 -10.48 -19.59
CA TYR A 94 10.42 -9.32 -20.40
C TYR A 94 11.57 -8.73 -21.23
N ALA A 95 12.82 -9.04 -20.87
CA ALA A 95 14.00 -8.74 -21.67
C ALA A 95 15.09 -9.74 -21.34
N GLU A 96 15.89 -10.10 -22.33
CA GLU A 96 17.07 -10.93 -22.16
C GLU A 96 18.18 -10.44 -23.09
N GLY A 97 19.41 -10.40 -22.57
CA GLY A 97 20.61 -10.10 -23.32
C GLY A 97 21.75 -11.02 -22.91
N HIS A 98 22.68 -11.23 -23.84
CA HIS A 98 23.88 -12.06 -23.62
C HIS A 98 25.18 -11.26 -23.81
N PRO A 99 25.39 -10.20 -23.01
CA PRO A 99 26.53 -9.32 -23.17
C PRO A 99 27.84 -9.99 -22.76
N VAL A 100 28.95 -9.46 -23.27
CA VAL A 100 30.27 -9.67 -22.66
C VAL A 100 30.42 -8.61 -21.56
N ALA A 101 30.11 -8.97 -20.32
CA ALA A 101 30.29 -8.09 -19.18
C ALA A 101 31.78 -7.86 -18.93
N ARG A 102 32.19 -6.60 -18.96
CA ARG A 102 33.58 -6.12 -18.84
C ARG A 102 33.60 -4.69 -18.30
N ALA A 103 34.80 -4.14 -18.10
CA ALA A 103 35.00 -2.78 -17.64
C ALA A 103 34.20 -1.75 -18.45
N GLY A 104 33.36 -0.95 -17.79
CA GLY A 104 32.57 0.13 -18.38
C GLY A 104 31.38 -0.31 -19.25
N GLU A 105 31.12 -1.61 -19.35
CA GLU A 105 30.02 -2.16 -20.16
C GLU A 105 28.64 -1.73 -19.62
N LYS A 106 27.69 -1.54 -20.53
CA LYS A 106 26.30 -1.16 -20.21
C LYS A 106 25.33 -1.99 -21.02
N VAL A 107 24.26 -2.44 -20.38
CA VAL A 107 23.25 -3.29 -21.01
C VAL A 107 21.89 -2.65 -20.76
N ASN A 108 21.28 -2.15 -21.83
CA ASN A 108 19.93 -1.57 -21.79
C ASN A 108 18.90 -2.69 -21.96
N LEU A 109 18.08 -2.91 -20.94
CA LEU A 109 16.97 -3.87 -20.93
C LEU A 109 15.66 -3.24 -21.46
N GLY A 110 15.72 -2.03 -21.96
CA GLY A 110 14.64 -1.26 -22.58
C GLY A 110 13.98 -0.26 -21.63
N LYS A 111 13.01 0.46 -22.17
CA LYS A 111 12.22 1.47 -21.45
C LYS A 111 11.19 0.86 -20.48
N ALA A 112 10.88 1.55 -19.40
CA ALA A 112 9.94 1.09 -18.38
C ALA A 112 8.51 0.91 -18.94
N TYR A 113 8.00 1.85 -19.74
CA TYR A 113 6.61 1.83 -20.27
C TYR A 113 6.25 0.59 -21.09
N THR A 114 7.23 -0.18 -21.59
CA THR A 114 6.96 -1.41 -22.33
C THR A 114 6.63 -2.59 -21.42
N ARG A 115 6.50 -2.36 -20.10
CA ARG A 115 6.23 -3.38 -19.08
C ARG A 115 5.10 -2.89 -18.17
N PRO A 116 4.24 -3.79 -17.67
CA PRO A 116 3.26 -3.45 -16.64
C PRO A 116 3.93 -2.94 -15.36
N ASP A 117 3.17 -2.18 -14.57
CA ASP A 117 3.57 -1.80 -13.22
C ASP A 117 3.82 -3.03 -12.35
N GLY A 118 4.81 -2.95 -11.46
CA GLY A 118 5.07 -3.98 -10.47
C GLY A 118 6.55 -4.22 -10.17
N ASP A 119 6.78 -5.32 -9.47
CA ASP A 119 8.10 -5.75 -9.03
C ASP A 119 8.79 -6.64 -10.09
N TYR A 120 10.08 -6.38 -10.29
CA TYR A 120 10.92 -7.09 -11.24
C TYR A 120 12.27 -7.43 -10.60
N LEU A 121 12.94 -8.40 -11.21
CA LEU A 121 14.30 -8.80 -10.90
C LEU A 121 15.14 -8.60 -12.15
N VAL A 122 16.22 -7.83 -12.00
CA VAL A 122 17.36 -7.93 -12.91
C VAL A 122 18.15 -9.16 -12.50
N THR A 123 18.11 -10.19 -13.33
CA THR A 123 18.72 -11.49 -13.07
C THR A 123 20.00 -11.63 -13.88
N LEU A 124 21.12 -11.78 -13.18
CA LEU A 124 22.43 -12.11 -13.76
C LEU A 124 22.68 -13.60 -13.57
N MET A 125 23.00 -14.27 -14.67
CA MET A 125 23.22 -15.71 -14.70
C MET A 125 24.32 -16.08 -15.70
N PRO A 126 24.91 -17.29 -15.61
CA PRO A 126 25.74 -17.84 -16.68
C PRO A 126 25.01 -17.81 -18.03
N GLU A 127 25.75 -18.05 -19.12
CA GLU A 127 25.09 -18.25 -20.40
C GLU A 127 24.05 -19.39 -20.31
N PRO A 128 22.92 -19.32 -21.05
CA PRO A 128 21.87 -20.33 -20.96
C PRO A 128 22.36 -21.76 -21.08
N GLN A 129 23.34 -22.02 -21.94
CA GLN A 129 23.95 -23.35 -22.07
C GLN A 129 24.63 -23.81 -20.77
N GLU A 130 25.48 -22.97 -20.18
CA GLU A 130 26.16 -23.23 -18.91
C GLU A 130 25.13 -23.38 -17.76
N TYR A 131 24.07 -22.57 -17.76
CA TYR A 131 23.02 -22.62 -16.75
C TYR A 131 22.15 -23.89 -16.88
N TYR A 132 21.56 -24.15 -18.04
CA TYR A 132 20.57 -25.21 -18.24
C TYR A 132 21.18 -26.58 -18.50
N GLU A 133 22.20 -26.68 -19.36
CA GLU A 133 22.78 -27.97 -19.78
C GLU A 133 23.89 -28.42 -18.82
N GLN A 134 24.71 -27.48 -18.34
CA GLN A 134 25.83 -27.79 -17.43
C GLN A 134 25.46 -27.62 -15.95
N ASN A 135 24.19 -27.31 -15.67
CA ASN A 135 23.61 -27.19 -14.33
C ASN A 135 24.33 -26.19 -13.41
N VAL A 136 24.82 -25.08 -13.96
CA VAL A 136 25.50 -24.04 -13.20
C VAL A 136 24.48 -23.07 -12.62
N ARG A 137 24.14 -23.23 -11.34
CA ARG A 137 23.12 -22.43 -10.64
C ARG A 137 23.69 -21.24 -9.87
N LEU A 138 24.56 -20.46 -10.51
CA LEU A 138 25.03 -19.19 -9.93
C LEU A 138 24.13 -18.06 -10.44
N VAL A 139 23.43 -17.38 -9.56
CA VAL A 139 22.50 -16.30 -9.95
C VAL A 139 22.66 -15.12 -8.99
N ARG A 140 22.56 -13.90 -9.51
CA ARG A 140 22.32 -12.69 -8.70
C ARG A 140 21.05 -12.03 -9.16
N HIS A 141 20.17 -11.71 -8.21
CA HIS A 141 18.99 -10.90 -8.45
C HIS A 141 19.20 -9.50 -7.88
N ILE A 142 18.86 -8.48 -8.66
CA ILE A 142 18.79 -7.09 -8.21
C ILE A 142 17.31 -6.67 -8.34
N PRO A 143 16.59 -6.47 -7.23
CA PRO A 143 15.18 -6.09 -7.28
C PRO A 143 15.02 -4.66 -7.79
N ILE A 144 14.05 -4.47 -8.67
CA ILE A 144 13.61 -3.15 -9.14
C ILE A 144 12.08 -3.09 -9.13
N ARG A 145 11.52 -1.88 -9.12
CA ARG A 145 10.09 -1.66 -9.33
C ARG A 145 9.87 -0.69 -10.48
N ILE A 146 8.86 -0.99 -11.29
CA ILE A 146 8.39 -0.14 -12.40
C ILE A 146 7.02 0.42 -12.01
N ALA A 147 6.85 1.74 -12.16
CA ALA A 147 5.58 2.44 -12.00
C ALA A 147 5.40 3.44 -13.15
N ASN A 148 4.51 3.12 -14.08
CA ASN A 148 4.31 3.88 -15.32
C ASN A 148 3.34 5.05 -15.19
N GLY A 149 2.80 5.27 -13.98
CA GLY A 149 2.04 6.47 -13.67
C GLY A 149 2.76 7.72 -14.15
N LYS A 150 2.05 8.56 -14.93
CA LYS A 150 2.58 9.82 -15.41
C LYS A 150 2.60 10.82 -14.27
N PHE A 151 3.79 11.29 -13.95
CA PHE A 151 3.99 12.28 -12.91
C PHE A 151 3.78 13.70 -13.44
N SER A 152 3.13 14.54 -12.64
CA SER A 152 2.98 15.97 -12.92
C SER A 152 3.45 16.80 -11.73
N GLU A 153 4.32 17.77 -12.00
CA GLU A 153 4.73 18.79 -11.01
C GLU A 153 3.88 20.06 -11.09
N VAL A 154 2.99 20.13 -12.08
CA VAL A 154 2.09 21.26 -12.30
C VAL A 154 0.66 20.77 -12.17
N ALA A 155 -0.21 21.56 -11.55
CA ALA A 155 -1.62 21.23 -11.43
C ALA A 155 -2.25 21.04 -12.82
N GLN A 156 -2.99 19.96 -13.00
CA GLN A 156 -3.64 19.60 -14.26
C GLN A 156 -5.11 19.23 -14.06
N GLY A 157 -5.93 19.54 -15.06
CA GLY A 157 -7.34 19.18 -15.12
C GLY A 157 -8.23 19.90 -14.09
N THR A 158 -9.53 19.65 -14.20
CA THR A 158 -10.56 19.99 -13.21
C THR A 158 -10.76 18.85 -12.22
N TYR A 159 -11.38 19.10 -11.06
CA TYR A 159 -11.67 18.02 -10.09
C TYR A 159 -12.45 16.85 -10.74
N ALA A 160 -13.50 17.14 -11.50
CA ALA A 160 -14.29 16.12 -12.19
C ALA A 160 -13.48 15.29 -13.21
N GLU A 161 -12.58 15.94 -13.97
CA GLU A 161 -11.68 15.22 -14.89
C GLU A 161 -10.71 14.32 -14.13
N ARG A 162 -10.20 14.79 -12.99
CA ARG A 162 -9.29 14.03 -12.13
C ARG A 162 -9.98 12.87 -11.40
N CYS A 163 -11.23 13.01 -10.99
CA CYS A 163 -12.01 11.89 -10.47
C CYS A 163 -12.15 10.80 -11.55
N ARG A 164 -12.48 11.17 -12.78
CA ARG A 164 -12.54 10.21 -13.90
C ARG A 164 -11.16 9.60 -14.21
N GLU A 165 -10.09 10.39 -14.14
CA GLU A 165 -8.71 9.92 -14.32
C GLU A 165 -8.35 8.89 -13.24
N ALA A 166 -8.65 9.15 -11.97
CA ALA A 166 -8.39 8.26 -10.83
C ALA A 166 -9.11 6.92 -11.00
N LEU A 167 -10.41 6.95 -11.29
CA LEU A 167 -11.21 5.74 -11.51
C LEU A 167 -10.68 4.94 -12.70
N THR A 168 -10.28 5.61 -13.79
CA THR A 168 -9.70 4.93 -14.96
C THR A 168 -8.34 4.31 -14.64
N ALA A 169 -7.49 5.03 -13.90
CA ALA A 169 -6.17 4.57 -13.48
C ALA A 169 -6.25 3.36 -12.52
N ALA A 170 -7.36 3.19 -11.80
CA ALA A 170 -7.58 2.05 -10.90
C ALA A 170 -7.88 0.73 -11.63
N ILE A 171 -8.44 0.77 -12.85
CA ILE A 171 -8.91 -0.42 -13.59
C ILE A 171 -7.83 -1.51 -13.76
N PRO A 172 -6.56 -1.19 -14.10
CA PRO A 172 -5.52 -2.21 -14.27
C PRO A 172 -5.10 -2.91 -12.96
N HIS A 173 -5.42 -2.34 -11.79
CA HIS A 173 -4.99 -2.84 -10.48
C HIS A 173 -5.98 -3.87 -9.91
N VAL A 174 -6.13 -4.99 -10.62
CA VAL A 174 -7.13 -6.06 -10.40
C VAL A 174 -6.98 -6.86 -9.09
N ASN A 175 -6.00 -6.52 -8.24
CA ASN A 175 -5.72 -7.24 -6.99
C ASN A 175 -6.66 -6.87 -5.84
N THR A 176 -7.58 -5.91 -6.06
CA THR A 176 -8.47 -5.41 -5.02
C THR A 176 -9.85 -5.05 -5.58
N ILE A 177 -10.89 -5.13 -4.74
CA ILE A 177 -12.28 -4.79 -5.10
C ILE A 177 -12.44 -3.31 -5.50
N TYR A 178 -11.53 -2.42 -5.10
CA TYR A 178 -11.59 -1.01 -5.47
C TYR A 178 -11.43 -0.78 -6.98
N SER A 179 -10.74 -1.66 -7.70
CA SER A 179 -10.73 -1.63 -9.17
C SER A 179 -12.10 -1.99 -9.76
N GLU A 180 -12.88 -2.84 -9.08
CA GLU A 180 -14.24 -3.19 -9.48
C GLU A 180 -15.24 -2.08 -9.10
N ILE A 181 -15.08 -1.46 -7.94
CA ILE A 181 -15.84 -0.26 -7.54
C ILE A 181 -15.62 0.88 -8.54
N ALA A 182 -14.37 1.08 -9.00
CA ALA A 182 -14.08 2.07 -10.03
C ALA A 182 -14.81 1.78 -11.36
N LYS A 183 -14.95 0.50 -11.74
CA LYS A 183 -15.76 0.10 -12.90
C LYS A 183 -17.24 0.40 -12.68
N MET A 184 -17.78 0.15 -11.48
CA MET A 184 -19.18 0.50 -11.15
C MET A 184 -19.41 2.01 -11.31
N ALA A 185 -18.53 2.84 -10.72
CA ALA A 185 -18.60 4.29 -10.81
C ALA A 185 -18.48 4.82 -12.26
N LEU A 186 -17.77 4.10 -13.13
CA LEU A 186 -17.65 4.42 -14.56
C LEU A 186 -18.76 3.80 -15.43
N GLY A 187 -19.72 3.06 -14.85
CA GLY A 187 -20.78 2.36 -15.58
C GLY A 187 -20.31 1.15 -16.39
N LEU A 188 -19.11 0.62 -16.10
CA LEU A 188 -18.49 -0.51 -16.80
C LEU A 188 -18.92 -1.86 -16.21
N TRP A 189 -20.23 -2.03 -16.01
CA TRP A 189 -20.84 -3.20 -15.36
C TRP A 189 -20.48 -4.54 -16.03
N SER A 190 -20.38 -4.57 -17.36
CA SER A 190 -20.01 -5.77 -18.12
C SER A 190 -18.58 -6.26 -17.88
N ASN A 191 -17.74 -5.44 -17.26
CA ASN A 191 -16.31 -5.71 -17.06
C ASN A 191 -16.00 -6.09 -15.60
N LEU A 192 -17.03 -6.26 -14.77
CA LEU A 192 -16.88 -6.66 -13.38
C LEU A 192 -16.32 -8.09 -13.27
N ASN A 193 -15.34 -8.25 -12.40
CA ASN A 193 -14.79 -9.54 -12.03
C ASN A 193 -15.39 -9.99 -10.68
N LEU A 194 -16.51 -10.72 -10.73
CA LEU A 194 -17.22 -11.17 -9.53
C LEU A 194 -16.39 -12.14 -8.66
N ASN A 195 -15.45 -12.89 -9.25
CA ASN A 195 -14.55 -13.77 -8.47
C ASN A 195 -13.71 -12.96 -7.47
N ARG A 196 -13.33 -11.72 -7.83
CA ARG A 196 -12.56 -10.86 -6.95
C ARG A 196 -13.34 -10.51 -5.69
N TRP A 197 -14.64 -10.26 -5.82
CA TRP A 197 -15.55 -10.02 -4.71
C TRP A 197 -15.72 -11.26 -3.85
N THR A 198 -15.97 -12.42 -4.45
CA THR A 198 -16.11 -13.69 -3.72
C THR A 198 -14.87 -14.00 -2.89
N GLU A 199 -13.68 -13.87 -3.45
CA GLU A 199 -12.42 -14.10 -2.73
C GLU A 199 -12.22 -13.08 -1.59
N THR A 200 -12.64 -11.83 -1.77
CA THR A 200 -12.56 -10.80 -0.73
C THR A 200 -13.59 -11.01 0.39
N ILE A 201 -14.82 -11.39 0.06
CA ILE A 201 -15.86 -11.76 1.04
C ILE A 201 -15.38 -12.95 1.86
N GLU A 202 -14.80 -13.97 1.24
CA GLU A 202 -14.25 -15.13 1.95
C GLU A 202 -13.14 -14.72 2.92
N ARG A 203 -12.26 -13.79 2.53
CA ARG A 203 -11.23 -13.22 3.42
C ARG A 203 -11.86 -12.53 4.64
N CYS A 204 -12.91 -11.74 4.43
CA CYS A 204 -13.64 -11.07 5.52
C CYS A 204 -14.35 -12.07 6.44
N ASN A 205 -14.97 -13.12 5.88
CA ASN A 205 -15.61 -14.20 6.65
C ASN A 205 -14.60 -14.97 7.51
N GLN A 206 -13.36 -15.12 7.03
CA GLN A 206 -12.25 -15.71 7.78
C GLN A 206 -11.65 -14.76 8.84
N ARG A 207 -12.13 -13.50 8.92
CA ARG A 207 -11.62 -12.47 9.83
C ARG A 207 -10.11 -12.31 9.69
N ALA A 208 -9.63 -12.36 8.45
CA ALA A 208 -8.22 -12.18 8.14
C ALA A 208 -7.82 -10.72 8.36
N ASP A 209 -6.53 -10.49 8.59
CA ASP A 209 -6.01 -9.14 8.78
C ASP A 209 -6.41 -8.18 7.64
N CYS A 210 -6.66 -6.91 7.99
CA CYS A 210 -7.13 -5.85 7.10
C CYS A 210 -8.51 -6.09 6.46
N SER A 211 -9.40 -6.90 7.06
CA SER A 211 -10.74 -7.13 6.52
C SER A 211 -11.63 -5.89 6.54
N ASP A 212 -11.40 -4.97 7.48
CA ASP A 212 -12.01 -3.65 7.59
C ASP A 212 -11.77 -2.79 6.33
N PHE A 213 -10.58 -2.86 5.73
CA PHE A 213 -10.26 -2.13 4.50
C PHE A 213 -11.16 -2.55 3.33
N TYR A 214 -11.64 -3.79 3.33
CA TYR A 214 -12.49 -4.31 2.27
C TYR A 214 -13.97 -4.20 2.62
N LEU A 215 -14.33 -4.46 3.88
CA LEU A 215 -15.72 -4.37 4.32
C LEU A 215 -16.28 -2.96 4.14
N VAL A 216 -15.53 -1.91 4.48
CA VAL A 216 -15.97 -0.52 4.26
C VAL A 216 -16.26 -0.24 2.79
N GLY A 217 -15.40 -0.72 1.87
CA GLY A 217 -15.58 -0.57 0.43
C GLY A 217 -16.77 -1.37 -0.11
N MET A 218 -17.02 -2.57 0.41
CA MET A 218 -18.19 -3.37 0.05
C MET A 218 -19.50 -2.72 0.51
N LEU A 219 -19.55 -2.22 1.75
CA LEU A 219 -20.71 -1.50 2.29
C LEU A 219 -20.95 -0.20 1.51
N GLY A 220 -19.89 0.57 1.23
CA GLY A 220 -19.97 1.76 0.40
C GLY A 220 -20.45 1.48 -1.02
N ALA A 221 -20.04 0.37 -1.63
CA ALA A 221 -20.52 -0.04 -2.95
C ALA A 221 -22.01 -0.39 -2.94
N VAL A 222 -22.49 -1.12 -1.91
CA VAL A 222 -23.93 -1.41 -1.75
C VAL A 222 -24.72 -0.12 -1.55
N GLN A 223 -24.23 0.82 -0.76
CA GLN A 223 -24.95 2.06 -0.49
C GLN A 223 -24.99 3.01 -1.69
N ARG A 224 -23.91 3.11 -2.47
CA ARG A 224 -23.84 3.98 -3.66
C ARG A 224 -24.54 3.40 -4.87
N PHE A 225 -24.39 2.09 -5.08
CA PHE A 225 -24.78 1.46 -6.35
C PHE A 225 -25.78 0.32 -6.20
N GLY A 226 -26.16 -0.06 -4.97
CA GLY A 226 -27.02 -1.23 -4.74
C GLY A 226 -28.45 -1.09 -5.24
N ASP A 227 -28.88 0.11 -5.65
CA ASP A 227 -30.17 0.39 -6.29
C ASP A 227 -30.07 0.48 -7.83
N ASP A 228 -28.86 0.40 -8.39
CA ASP A 228 -28.68 0.27 -9.85
C ASP A 228 -29.12 -1.14 -10.29
N ALA A 229 -29.91 -1.19 -11.38
CA ALA A 229 -30.43 -2.45 -11.92
C ALA A 229 -29.34 -3.44 -12.39
N HIS A 230 -28.11 -2.98 -12.58
CA HIS A 230 -26.97 -3.81 -12.96
C HIS A 230 -26.15 -4.31 -11.77
N PHE A 231 -26.44 -3.86 -10.54
CA PHE A 231 -25.77 -4.38 -9.35
C PHE A 231 -26.21 -5.83 -9.11
N PRO A 232 -25.29 -6.82 -9.05
CA PRO A 232 -25.71 -8.21 -8.93
C PRO A 232 -26.39 -8.50 -7.58
N ASP A 233 -27.64 -8.95 -7.60
CA ASP A 233 -28.41 -9.29 -6.39
C ASP A 233 -27.70 -10.33 -5.51
N GLU A 234 -27.09 -11.34 -6.13
CA GLU A 234 -26.32 -12.38 -5.42
C GLU A 234 -25.11 -11.78 -4.67
N LEU A 235 -24.46 -10.78 -5.27
CA LEU A 235 -23.36 -10.07 -4.63
C LEU A 235 -23.87 -9.21 -3.45
N LYS A 236 -24.99 -8.50 -3.64
CA LYS A 236 -25.62 -7.70 -2.57
C LYS A 236 -25.96 -8.58 -1.36
N ALA A 237 -26.58 -9.73 -1.61
CA ALA A 237 -26.91 -10.71 -0.56
C ALA A 237 -25.68 -11.30 0.13
N ALA A 238 -24.60 -11.58 -0.62
CA ALA A 238 -23.35 -12.07 -0.04
C ALA A 238 -22.65 -11.03 0.83
N ILE A 239 -22.70 -9.75 0.44
CA ILE A 239 -22.18 -8.64 1.25
C ILE A 239 -23.02 -8.45 2.52
N GLU A 240 -24.36 -8.51 2.44
CA GLU A 240 -25.25 -8.51 3.62
C GLU A 240 -24.86 -9.63 4.59
N ALA A 241 -24.77 -10.87 4.11
CA ALA A 241 -24.41 -12.01 4.95
C ALA A 241 -23.03 -11.85 5.62
N CYS A 242 -22.05 -11.34 4.86
CA CYS A 242 -20.72 -11.02 5.39
C CYS A 242 -20.78 -9.98 6.52
N ALA A 243 -21.51 -8.88 6.31
CA ALA A 243 -21.66 -7.82 7.31
C ALA A 243 -22.35 -8.33 8.59
N LEU A 244 -23.44 -9.09 8.46
CA LEU A 244 -24.21 -9.59 9.61
C LEU A 244 -23.46 -10.60 10.49
N GLN A 245 -22.35 -11.20 10.03
CA GLN A 245 -21.54 -12.13 10.83
C GLN A 245 -20.16 -11.58 11.22
N PHE A 246 -19.84 -10.37 10.76
CA PHE A 246 -18.54 -9.76 10.97
C PHE A 246 -18.31 -9.45 12.45
N LYS A 247 -17.03 -9.34 12.83
CA LYS A 247 -16.60 -8.93 14.16
C LYS A 247 -16.18 -7.46 14.07
N TYR A 248 -16.99 -6.56 14.63
CA TYR A 248 -16.78 -5.12 14.44
C TYR A 248 -15.79 -4.51 15.40
N TRP A 249 -15.59 -5.12 16.58
CA TRP A 249 -14.68 -4.57 17.56
C TRP A 249 -14.08 -5.64 18.50
N MET A 250 -13.04 -5.26 19.25
CA MET A 250 -12.29 -6.15 20.13
C MET A 250 -13.11 -6.75 21.28
N ASP A 251 -14.16 -6.05 21.70
CA ASP A 251 -15.06 -6.48 22.78
C ASP A 251 -16.00 -7.61 22.35
N GLU A 252 -16.07 -7.91 21.05
CA GLU A 252 -16.93 -8.95 20.50
C GLU A 252 -16.27 -10.34 20.52
N PRO A 253 -17.05 -11.42 20.60
CA PRO A 253 -16.51 -12.77 20.72
C PRO A 253 -15.91 -13.28 19.39
N GLY A 254 -15.13 -14.36 19.53
CA GLY A 254 -14.55 -15.11 18.43
C GLY A 254 -13.11 -14.75 18.12
N GLN A 255 -12.43 -15.68 17.45
CA GLN A 255 -11.04 -15.55 17.03
C GLN A 255 -10.96 -14.78 15.71
N ASP A 256 -9.85 -14.07 15.53
CA ASP A 256 -9.54 -13.32 14.33
C ASP A 256 -8.02 -13.09 14.25
N ALA A 257 -7.58 -12.61 13.10
CA ALA A 257 -6.22 -12.14 12.87
C ALA A 257 -6.17 -10.61 12.65
N MET A 258 -7.21 -9.87 13.04
CA MET A 258 -7.38 -8.47 12.70
C MET A 258 -6.70 -7.54 13.70
N CYS A 259 -6.02 -6.51 13.19
CA CYS A 259 -5.48 -5.44 14.00
C CYS A 259 -6.54 -4.36 14.25
N TYR A 260 -6.94 -4.14 15.50
CA TYR A 260 -7.92 -3.09 15.86
C TYR A 260 -7.28 -1.82 16.44
N TRP A 261 -6.00 -1.87 16.78
CA TRP A 261 -5.37 -0.86 17.66
C TRP A 261 -4.65 0.27 16.91
N SER A 262 -4.28 0.07 15.64
CA SER A 262 -3.65 1.16 14.89
C SER A 262 -4.68 2.25 14.57
N GLU A 263 -4.22 3.48 14.42
CA GLU A 263 -5.06 4.65 14.32
C GLU A 263 -6.07 4.57 13.14
N ASN A 264 -5.59 4.10 11.98
CA ASN A 264 -6.42 3.92 10.79
C ASN A 264 -7.44 2.78 10.95
N HIS A 265 -7.04 1.65 11.56
CA HIS A 265 -7.95 0.53 11.80
C HIS A 265 -9.10 0.93 12.73
N GLN A 266 -8.84 1.71 13.79
CA GLN A 266 -9.89 2.18 14.70
C GLN A 266 -11.04 2.85 13.92
N ILE A 267 -10.74 3.85 13.11
CA ILE A 267 -11.77 4.58 12.36
C ILE A 267 -12.41 3.73 11.25
N LEU A 268 -11.65 2.82 10.62
CA LEU A 268 -12.18 1.91 9.60
C LEU A 268 -13.19 0.91 10.18
N PHE A 269 -12.91 0.31 11.34
CA PHE A 269 -13.86 -0.56 12.02
C PHE A 269 -15.13 0.18 12.42
N HIS A 270 -15.00 1.39 12.96
CA HIS A 270 -16.17 2.19 13.31
C HIS A 270 -16.97 2.61 12.07
N ALA A 271 -16.29 2.96 10.96
CA ALA A 271 -16.97 3.21 9.69
C ALA A 271 -17.71 1.96 9.20
N CYS A 272 -17.09 0.78 9.23
CA CYS A 272 -17.79 -0.47 8.89
C CYS A 272 -19.03 -0.69 9.76
N GLU A 273 -18.92 -0.48 11.07
CA GLU A 273 -20.01 -0.72 12.03
C GLU A 273 -21.21 0.23 11.79
N ILE A 274 -20.92 1.51 11.54
CA ILE A 274 -21.92 2.52 11.21
C ILE A 274 -22.63 2.16 9.90
N LEU A 275 -21.86 1.93 8.82
CA LEU A 275 -22.42 1.68 7.50
C LEU A 275 -23.21 0.37 7.45
N ALA A 276 -22.76 -0.67 8.14
CA ALA A 276 -23.51 -1.92 8.22
C ALA A 276 -24.78 -1.78 9.06
N GLY A 277 -24.69 -1.11 10.22
CA GLY A 277 -25.82 -0.85 11.09
C GLY A 277 -26.92 -0.03 10.43
N GLN A 278 -26.56 0.96 9.60
CA GLN A 278 -27.55 1.77 8.86
C GLN A 278 -28.16 1.04 7.66
N LEU A 279 -27.41 0.17 6.97
CA LEU A 279 -27.93 -0.60 5.84
C LEU A 279 -28.92 -1.69 6.31
N TYR A 280 -28.71 -2.21 7.51
CA TYR A 280 -29.46 -3.37 8.03
C TYR A 280 -30.01 -3.13 9.45
N PRO A 281 -30.77 -2.05 9.72
CA PRO A 281 -31.07 -1.58 11.07
C PRO A 281 -31.85 -2.59 11.92
N ASP A 282 -32.77 -3.33 11.30
CA ASP A 282 -33.64 -4.30 11.98
C ASP A 282 -33.09 -5.74 11.94
N LYS A 283 -31.99 -5.98 11.21
CA LYS A 283 -31.40 -7.32 11.09
C LYS A 283 -30.58 -7.65 12.32
N ILE A 284 -30.52 -8.94 12.66
CA ILE A 284 -29.69 -9.42 13.76
C ILE A 284 -28.28 -9.72 13.27
N PHE A 285 -27.31 -9.04 13.87
CA PHE A 285 -25.89 -9.29 13.70
C PHE A 285 -25.48 -10.45 14.60
N THR A 286 -25.13 -11.55 13.95
CA THR A 286 -25.04 -12.87 14.57
C THR A 286 -23.85 -13.04 15.50
N ASN A 287 -22.79 -12.22 15.36
CA ASN A 287 -21.61 -12.30 16.21
C ASN A 287 -21.90 -11.94 17.68
N VAL A 288 -22.77 -10.95 17.91
CA VAL A 288 -23.14 -10.46 19.25
C VAL A 288 -24.64 -10.55 19.56
N GLN A 289 -25.46 -11.01 18.62
CA GLN A 289 -26.92 -11.12 18.73
C GLN A 289 -27.61 -9.78 19.01
N GLN A 290 -27.11 -8.70 18.39
CA GLN A 290 -27.68 -7.35 18.49
C GLN A 290 -28.28 -6.90 17.15
N PRO A 291 -29.28 -6.01 17.15
CA PRO A 291 -29.82 -5.44 15.92
C PRO A 291 -28.84 -4.44 15.27
N GLY A 292 -28.98 -4.18 13.97
CA GLY A 292 -28.14 -3.22 13.25
C GLY A 292 -28.18 -1.80 13.82
N LEU A 293 -29.33 -1.36 14.34
CA LEU A 293 -29.43 -0.06 15.00
C LEU A 293 -28.49 0.07 16.21
N TRP A 294 -28.28 -1.02 16.96
CA TRP A 294 -27.32 -1.04 18.06
C TRP A 294 -25.87 -0.89 17.56
N HIS A 295 -25.53 -1.54 16.45
CA HIS A 295 -24.22 -1.38 15.82
C HIS A 295 -24.01 0.05 15.31
N LYS A 296 -25.02 0.65 14.68
CA LYS A 296 -24.97 2.06 14.27
C LYS A 296 -24.65 2.97 15.46
N GLU A 297 -25.42 2.89 16.54
CA GLU A 297 -25.21 3.71 17.75
C GLU A 297 -23.85 3.48 18.41
N LYS A 298 -23.38 2.22 18.50
CA LYS A 298 -22.06 1.89 19.03
C LYS A 298 -20.94 2.47 18.16
N GLY A 299 -21.03 2.26 16.86
CA GLY A 299 -20.06 2.75 15.88
C GLY A 299 -19.98 4.29 15.88
N GLU A 300 -21.12 4.98 15.88
CA GLU A 300 -21.20 6.45 15.92
C GLU A 300 -20.49 7.01 17.16
N ARG A 301 -20.76 6.45 18.33
CA ARG A 301 -20.12 6.89 19.59
C ARG A 301 -18.60 6.72 19.55
N LEU A 302 -18.11 5.58 19.03
CA LEU A 302 -16.68 5.30 18.95
C LEU A 302 -15.98 6.14 17.88
N ALA A 303 -16.59 6.28 16.69
CA ALA A 303 -16.12 7.15 15.63
C ALA A 303 -16.03 8.61 16.10
N LEU A 304 -17.05 9.13 16.77
CA LEU A 304 -17.04 10.52 17.28
C LEU A 304 -15.94 10.75 18.31
N SER A 305 -15.69 9.80 19.22
CA SER A 305 -14.54 9.88 20.13
C SER A 305 -13.22 9.96 19.37
N TRP A 306 -13.03 9.11 18.36
CA TRP A 306 -11.84 9.12 17.52
C TRP A 306 -11.68 10.45 16.75
N LEU A 307 -12.75 10.90 16.08
CA LEU A 307 -12.78 12.11 15.25
C LEU A 307 -12.50 13.37 16.09
N GLN A 308 -13.12 13.51 17.25
CA GLN A 308 -12.90 14.66 18.14
C GLN A 308 -11.45 14.76 18.60
N LYS A 309 -10.82 13.63 18.94
CA LYS A 309 -9.39 13.60 19.29
C LYS A 309 -8.50 14.07 18.14
N ARG A 310 -8.77 13.62 16.90
CA ARG A 310 -7.99 14.04 15.72
C ARG A 310 -8.24 15.49 15.34
N ALA A 311 -9.48 15.96 15.46
CA ALA A 311 -9.84 17.36 15.24
C ALA A 311 -9.07 18.28 16.21
N ILE A 312 -9.08 17.97 17.52
CA ILE A 312 -8.39 18.76 18.56
C ILE A 312 -6.86 18.62 18.45
N GLY A 313 -6.39 17.37 18.38
CA GLY A 313 -5.02 17.00 18.69
C GLY A 313 -4.14 16.61 17.50
N GLY A 314 -4.75 16.24 16.38
CA GLY A 314 -4.04 15.66 15.23
C GLY A 314 -3.75 14.17 15.41
N PHE A 315 -2.83 13.64 14.61
CA PHE A 315 -2.61 12.20 14.41
C PHE A 315 -1.42 11.68 15.24
N ARG A 316 -1.55 10.51 15.88
CA ARG A 316 -0.42 9.83 16.53
C ARG A 316 0.54 9.26 15.51
N GLU A 317 -0.01 8.80 14.39
CA GLU A 317 0.74 8.31 13.25
C GLU A 317 0.90 9.45 12.23
N TRP A 318 1.35 10.62 12.73
CA TRP A 318 1.43 11.87 11.98
C TRP A 318 2.05 11.68 10.61
N ASP A 319 1.47 12.35 9.62
CA ASP A 319 1.94 12.37 8.25
C ASP A 319 2.22 11.00 7.65
N SER A 320 1.60 9.93 8.13
CA SER A 320 1.90 8.61 7.61
C SER A 320 1.43 8.50 6.16
N ASN A 321 2.39 8.56 5.22
CA ASN A 321 2.11 8.40 3.80
C ASN A 321 1.46 7.05 3.46
N THR A 322 1.58 6.05 4.34
CA THR A 322 0.95 4.75 4.18
C THR A 322 -0.39 4.60 4.88
N TYR A 323 -0.61 5.24 6.02
CA TYR A 323 -1.87 5.11 6.77
C TYR A 323 -2.89 6.18 6.42
N PHE A 324 -2.47 7.36 5.94
CA PHE A 324 -3.39 8.39 5.48
C PHE A 324 -4.24 7.95 4.28
N GLU A 325 -3.80 6.99 3.45
CA GLU A 325 -4.69 6.39 2.44
C GLU A 325 -5.88 5.68 3.11
N HIS A 326 -5.63 4.96 4.21
CA HIS A 326 -6.63 4.19 4.94
C HIS A 326 -7.53 5.11 5.79
N ASP A 327 -6.97 6.18 6.37
CA ASP A 327 -7.76 7.22 7.03
C ASP A 327 -8.71 7.91 6.03
N VAL A 328 -8.19 8.30 4.86
CA VAL A 328 -9.00 8.89 3.78
C VAL A 328 -10.06 7.91 3.29
N LEU A 329 -9.75 6.61 3.22
CA LEU A 329 -10.74 5.59 2.91
C LEU A 329 -11.91 5.63 3.90
N ALA A 330 -11.66 5.58 5.21
CA ALA A 330 -12.75 5.62 6.20
C ALA A 330 -13.49 6.95 6.20
N LEU A 331 -12.75 8.06 6.23
CA LEU A 331 -13.30 9.40 6.36
C LEU A 331 -14.12 9.81 5.14
N SER A 332 -13.69 9.45 3.92
CA SER A 332 -14.49 9.70 2.72
C SER A 332 -15.80 8.92 2.72
N HIS A 333 -15.82 7.70 3.26
CA HIS A 333 -17.07 6.95 3.42
C HIS A 333 -17.97 7.56 4.48
N LEU A 334 -17.43 7.98 5.62
CA LEU A 334 -18.24 8.60 6.68
C LEU A 334 -18.80 9.95 6.26
N ALA A 335 -17.97 10.81 5.66
CA ALA A 335 -18.38 12.15 5.20
C ALA A 335 -19.45 12.08 4.09
N ASP A 336 -19.43 11.03 3.28
CA ASP A 336 -20.33 10.87 2.13
C ASP A 336 -21.59 10.04 2.44
N LEU A 337 -21.48 9.04 3.32
CA LEU A 337 -22.49 7.99 3.47
C LEU A 337 -23.06 7.82 4.87
N ALA A 338 -22.51 8.46 5.90
CA ALA A 338 -23.08 8.36 7.24
C ALA A 338 -24.43 9.10 7.30
N ALA A 339 -25.47 8.43 7.82
CA ALA A 339 -26.79 9.06 7.99
C ALA A 339 -26.87 10.06 9.15
N ASP A 340 -25.90 10.05 10.07
CA ASP A 340 -25.83 11.03 11.17
C ASP A 340 -24.98 12.23 10.74
N ASP A 341 -25.60 13.41 10.71
CA ASP A 341 -24.96 14.66 10.27
C ASP A 341 -23.72 15.00 11.14
N THR A 342 -23.73 14.69 12.43
CA THR A 342 -22.60 14.99 13.32
C THR A 342 -21.38 14.15 12.93
N VAL A 343 -21.58 12.87 12.62
CA VAL A 343 -20.51 11.99 12.13
C VAL A 343 -20.00 12.46 10.77
N ALA A 344 -20.91 12.74 9.83
CA ALA A 344 -20.53 13.17 8.49
C ALA A 344 -19.73 14.48 8.50
N GLU A 345 -20.20 15.50 9.24
CA GLU A 345 -19.52 16.79 9.38
C GLU A 345 -18.16 16.65 10.09
N MET A 346 -18.09 15.87 11.19
CA MET A 346 -16.83 15.64 11.89
C MET A 346 -15.83 14.87 11.04
N ALA A 347 -16.27 13.90 10.24
CA ALA A 347 -15.43 13.19 9.29
C ALA A 347 -14.88 14.16 8.23
N ALA A 348 -15.71 15.04 7.67
CA ALA A 348 -15.28 16.08 6.73
C ALA A 348 -14.25 17.03 7.35
N ILE A 349 -14.45 17.48 8.59
CA ILE A 349 -13.49 18.35 9.30
C ILE A 349 -12.13 17.66 9.48
N VAL A 350 -12.11 16.39 9.88
CA VAL A 350 -10.86 15.65 10.07
C VAL A 350 -10.20 15.38 8.71
N LEU A 351 -10.99 15.14 7.66
CA LEU A 351 -10.51 14.96 6.30
C LEU A 351 -9.87 16.25 5.75
N ASP A 352 -10.49 17.40 5.97
CA ASP A 352 -9.93 18.72 5.64
C ASP A 352 -8.60 18.97 6.37
N LYS A 353 -8.53 18.63 7.66
CA LYS A 353 -7.30 18.76 8.44
C LYS A 353 -6.18 17.87 7.90
N LEU A 354 -6.50 16.62 7.57
CA LEU A 354 -5.56 15.66 6.97
C LEU A 354 -5.05 16.19 5.62
N PHE A 355 -5.94 16.66 4.76
CA PHE A 355 -5.56 17.19 3.45
C PHE A 355 -4.83 18.52 3.52
N PHE A 356 -5.15 19.37 4.50
CA PHE A 356 -4.36 20.55 4.78
C PHE A 356 -2.92 20.19 5.13
N THR A 357 -2.72 19.23 6.03
CA THR A 357 -1.40 18.70 6.39
C THR A 357 -0.66 18.09 5.18
N MET A 358 -1.35 17.35 4.32
CA MET A 358 -0.77 16.86 3.06
C MET A 358 -0.37 18.00 2.11
N ALA A 359 -1.21 19.02 1.99
CA ALA A 359 -0.99 20.16 1.10
C ALA A 359 0.20 21.02 1.55
N VAL A 360 0.29 21.35 2.84
CA VAL A 360 1.41 22.15 3.38
C VAL A 360 2.74 21.41 3.41
N ASN A 361 2.74 20.08 3.23
CA ASN A 361 3.97 19.31 3.10
C ASN A 361 4.15 18.78 1.66
N SER A 362 3.41 19.33 0.70
CA SER A 362 3.57 18.97 -0.71
C SER A 362 4.79 19.69 -1.28
N TYR A 363 5.74 18.93 -1.81
CA TYR A 363 6.95 19.43 -2.46
C TYR A 363 7.12 18.75 -3.81
N HIS A 364 7.02 19.53 -4.90
CA HIS A 364 7.05 19.02 -6.28
C HIS A 364 6.11 17.83 -6.52
N GLY A 365 4.93 17.79 -5.90
CA GLY A 365 3.97 16.69 -6.08
C GLY A 365 4.25 15.43 -5.26
N VAL A 366 5.16 15.50 -4.29
CA VAL A 366 5.43 14.46 -3.30
C VAL A 366 5.05 14.97 -1.92
N PHE A 367 4.47 14.12 -1.08
CA PHE A 367 4.20 14.45 0.32
C PHE A 367 5.51 14.33 1.13
N GLY A 368 6.33 15.37 1.08
CA GLY A 368 7.72 15.38 1.54
C GLY A 368 7.90 15.64 3.04
N SER A 369 6.99 15.16 3.89
CA SER A 369 7.09 15.34 5.34
C SER A 369 7.96 14.27 6.01
N THR A 370 8.22 14.45 7.32
CA THR A 370 8.53 13.30 8.17
C THR A 370 7.30 12.42 8.30
N HIS A 371 7.48 11.10 8.40
CA HIS A 371 6.34 10.18 8.56
C HIS A 371 6.45 9.45 9.91
N GLY A 372 5.43 9.54 10.75
CA GLY A 372 5.32 8.75 11.98
C GLY A 372 5.34 7.24 11.70
N ARG A 373 4.79 6.85 10.54
CA ARG A 373 4.79 5.49 10.00
C ARG A 373 4.99 5.52 8.48
N THR A 374 5.91 4.71 7.97
CA THR A 374 6.13 4.55 6.53
C THR A 374 6.88 3.24 6.24
N TYR A 375 6.85 2.78 4.99
CA TYR A 375 7.58 1.59 4.55
C TYR A 375 8.74 1.94 3.62
N THR A 376 9.77 1.09 3.62
CA THR A 376 11.01 1.28 2.83
C THR A 376 10.78 1.71 1.37
N PRO A 377 9.81 1.13 0.62
CA PRO A 377 9.60 1.54 -0.77
C PRO A 377 9.18 3.01 -0.93
N PHE A 378 8.43 3.54 0.02
CA PHE A 378 7.87 4.89 -0.01
C PHE A 378 8.93 5.94 0.33
N ILE A 379 9.80 5.65 1.31
CA ILE A 379 10.98 6.47 1.61
C ILE A 379 11.90 6.61 0.38
N LYS A 380 12.02 5.54 -0.41
CA LYS A 380 12.92 5.51 -1.58
C LYS A 380 12.30 6.14 -2.83
N GLY A 381 11.01 6.45 -2.83
CA GLY A 381 10.34 7.01 -3.99
C GLY A 381 8.92 7.49 -3.67
N GLY A 382 8.78 8.79 -3.40
CA GLY A 382 7.50 9.42 -3.03
C GLY A 382 6.37 9.25 -4.04
N ARG A 383 6.69 8.99 -5.31
CA ARG A 383 5.70 8.68 -6.37
C ARG A 383 4.98 7.34 -6.15
N LEU A 384 5.53 6.46 -5.31
CA LEU A 384 4.92 5.19 -4.94
C LEU A 384 4.07 5.30 -3.67
N GLU A 385 4.03 6.46 -3.05
CA GLU A 385 3.29 6.64 -1.82
C GLU A 385 1.79 6.43 -2.07
N PRO A 386 1.09 5.81 -1.11
CA PRO A 386 -0.36 5.73 -1.14
C PRO A 386 -1.07 7.08 -1.25
N THR A 387 -0.46 8.14 -0.71
CA THR A 387 -0.95 9.52 -0.80
C THR A 387 -0.73 10.18 -2.17
N SER A 388 0.12 9.64 -3.04
CA SER A 388 0.43 10.25 -4.35
C SER A 388 -0.79 10.33 -5.26
N GLY A 389 -1.62 9.28 -5.29
CA GLY A 389 -2.86 9.27 -6.07
C GLY A 389 -3.92 10.23 -5.52
N ILE A 390 -3.91 10.44 -4.21
CA ILE A 390 -4.81 11.38 -3.51
C ILE A 390 -4.43 12.83 -3.85
N ALA A 391 -3.15 13.18 -3.77
CA ALA A 391 -2.65 14.51 -4.18
C ALA A 391 -2.97 14.79 -5.66
N ARG A 392 -2.76 13.78 -6.51
CA ARG A 392 -3.11 13.88 -7.93
C ARG A 392 -4.59 14.15 -8.10
N LEU A 393 -5.47 13.43 -7.41
CA LEU A 393 -6.92 13.64 -7.49
C LEU A 393 -7.34 15.04 -6.99
N LEU A 394 -6.85 15.48 -5.83
CA LEU A 394 -7.33 16.70 -5.18
C LEU A 394 -6.87 17.97 -5.89
N TRP A 395 -5.58 18.10 -6.20
CA TRP A 395 -5.00 19.34 -6.74
C TRP A 395 -4.19 19.15 -8.03
N GLY A 396 -4.21 17.96 -8.63
CA GLY A 396 -3.68 17.74 -9.98
C GLY A 396 -2.17 17.55 -10.07
N VAL A 397 -1.47 17.45 -8.94
CA VAL A 397 0.00 17.28 -8.86
C VAL A 397 0.31 15.91 -8.27
N GLY A 398 1.36 15.24 -8.74
CA GLY A 398 1.72 13.88 -8.34
C GLY A 398 1.43 12.85 -9.43
N THR A 399 1.15 11.60 -9.04
CA THR A 399 0.81 10.50 -9.95
C THR A 399 -0.13 9.49 -9.31
N TYR A 400 -1.00 8.87 -10.12
CA TYR A 400 -1.66 7.63 -9.73
C TYR A 400 -0.67 6.47 -9.72
N ASN A 401 -0.90 5.49 -8.84
CA ASN A 401 -0.13 4.26 -8.72
C ASN A 401 -1.05 3.13 -8.22
N SER A 402 -0.49 2.00 -7.81
CA SER A 402 -1.25 0.82 -7.37
C SER A 402 -2.01 0.95 -6.05
N HIS A 403 -1.81 2.05 -5.31
CA HIS A 403 -2.53 2.37 -4.08
C HIS A 403 -3.78 3.18 -4.42
N ILE A 404 -4.91 2.46 -4.49
CA ILE A 404 -6.16 2.97 -5.06
C ILE A 404 -7.31 3.04 -4.05
N LEU A 405 -7.09 2.65 -2.79
CA LEU A 405 -8.17 2.55 -1.80
C LEU A 405 -8.72 3.94 -1.48
N GLY A 406 -7.85 4.87 -1.06
CA GLY A 406 -8.28 6.22 -0.73
C GLY A 406 -8.71 7.02 -1.96
N SER A 407 -7.97 6.92 -3.07
CA SER A 407 -8.25 7.70 -4.28
C SER A 407 -9.54 7.28 -4.99
N VAL A 408 -9.86 5.99 -5.09
CA VAL A 408 -11.16 5.53 -5.61
C VAL A 408 -12.29 5.94 -4.67
N SER A 409 -12.12 5.76 -3.36
CA SER A 409 -13.18 6.09 -2.40
C SER A 409 -13.53 7.57 -2.41
N LEU A 410 -12.51 8.43 -2.50
CA LEU A 410 -12.68 9.87 -2.62
C LEU A 410 -13.27 10.27 -3.98
N ALA A 411 -12.87 9.62 -5.08
CA ALA A 411 -13.45 9.86 -6.40
C ALA A 411 -14.94 9.46 -6.49
N CYS A 412 -15.36 8.49 -5.68
CA CYS A 412 -16.76 8.05 -5.57
C CYS A 412 -17.57 8.87 -4.57
N ALA A 413 -16.95 9.75 -3.77
CA ALA A 413 -17.67 10.60 -2.84
C ALA A 413 -18.32 11.77 -3.58
N GLU A 414 -19.62 11.97 -3.38
CA GLU A 414 -20.38 13.03 -4.05
C GLU A 414 -20.65 14.21 -3.10
N SER A 415 -20.73 13.95 -1.80
CA SER A 415 -21.11 14.95 -0.78
C SER A 415 -19.93 15.74 -0.22
N TYR A 416 -18.70 15.23 -0.38
CA TYR A 416 -17.49 15.88 0.13
C TYR A 416 -16.82 16.75 -0.94
N GLU A 417 -16.59 18.02 -0.61
CA GLU A 417 -15.81 18.96 -1.41
C GLU A 417 -14.68 19.56 -0.57
N LEU A 418 -13.44 19.43 -1.04
CA LEU A 418 -12.28 20.00 -0.36
C LEU A 418 -12.31 21.54 -0.44
N PRO A 419 -12.09 22.27 0.67
CA PRO A 419 -12.00 23.72 0.65
C PRO A 419 -10.99 24.24 -0.40
N PRO A 420 -11.37 25.20 -1.27
CA PRO A 420 -10.52 25.69 -2.35
C PRO A 420 -9.14 26.21 -1.90
N ALA A 421 -9.05 26.77 -0.70
CA ALA A 421 -7.78 27.23 -0.13
C ALA A 421 -6.78 26.08 0.06
N ILE A 422 -7.23 24.87 0.41
CA ILE A 422 -6.35 23.71 0.57
C ILE A 422 -5.86 23.22 -0.80
N VAL A 423 -6.74 23.23 -1.81
CA VAL A 423 -6.37 22.93 -3.20
C VAL A 423 -5.28 23.89 -3.68
N GLU A 424 -5.43 25.18 -3.41
CA GLU A 424 -4.45 26.20 -3.79
C GLU A 424 -3.09 25.97 -3.11
N ILE A 425 -3.08 25.65 -1.81
CA ILE A 425 -1.84 25.33 -1.07
C ILE A 425 -1.14 24.12 -1.71
N GLY A 426 -1.86 23.02 -1.95
CA GLY A 426 -1.25 21.79 -2.50
C GLY A 426 -0.83 21.90 -3.96
N ALA A 427 -1.47 22.78 -4.73
CA ALA A 427 -1.13 23.03 -6.14
C ALA A 427 0.04 24.01 -6.32
N THR A 428 0.31 24.86 -5.33
CA THR A 428 1.29 25.94 -5.46
C THR A 428 2.71 25.40 -5.30
N PRO A 429 3.59 25.52 -6.32
CA PRO A 429 4.98 25.12 -6.18
C PRO A 429 5.70 26.06 -5.21
N VAL A 430 6.49 25.46 -4.32
CA VAL A 430 7.33 26.17 -3.34
C VAL A 430 8.79 25.82 -3.59
N GLU A 431 9.68 26.82 -3.48
CA GLU A 431 11.13 26.59 -3.60
C GLU A 431 11.69 25.87 -2.37
N GLU A 432 11.23 26.27 -1.19
CA GLU A 432 11.55 25.64 0.08
C GLU A 432 10.37 25.82 1.04
N MET A 433 10.25 24.90 2.00
CA MET A 433 9.20 24.97 3.01
C MET A 433 9.73 24.45 4.34
N TRP A 434 9.52 25.25 5.39
CA TRP A 434 9.75 24.84 6.76
C TRP A 434 8.43 24.78 7.50
N ASN A 435 8.00 23.57 7.83
CA ASN A 435 6.79 23.33 8.59
C ASN A 435 7.14 22.83 10.01
N LYS A 436 6.38 23.27 11.02
CA LYS A 436 6.51 22.81 12.40
C LYS A 436 5.15 22.40 12.89
N GLU A 437 4.99 21.11 13.12
CA GLU A 437 3.74 20.53 13.59
C GLU A 437 3.91 20.04 15.04
N ARG A 438 2.79 19.98 15.75
CA ARG A 438 2.70 19.33 17.06
C ARG A 438 1.38 18.59 17.09
N HIS A 439 1.44 17.29 17.35
CA HIS A 439 0.25 16.48 17.59
C HIS A 439 0.21 16.06 19.04
N ALA A 440 -0.94 16.13 19.68
CA ALA A 440 -1.07 15.76 21.09
C ALA A 440 -2.48 15.31 21.43
N GLY A 441 -2.62 14.44 22.41
CA GLY A 441 -3.93 13.98 22.86
C GLY A 441 -3.83 13.06 24.07
N THR A 442 -4.93 12.36 24.34
CA THR A 442 -5.04 11.43 25.45
C THR A 442 -5.49 10.07 24.94
N LEU A 443 -4.81 9.01 25.40
CA LEU A 443 -5.19 7.63 25.13
C LEU A 443 -6.37 7.22 26.00
N GLU A 444 -7.28 6.45 25.42
CA GLU A 444 -8.42 5.87 26.12
C GLU A 444 -8.34 4.35 26.09
N MET A 445 -8.49 3.71 27.24
CA MET A 445 -8.39 2.24 27.36
C MET A 445 -9.30 1.50 26.36
N ALA A 446 -10.52 2.00 26.14
CA ALA A 446 -11.50 1.37 25.26
C ALA A 446 -11.11 1.36 23.77
N CYS A 447 -10.24 2.29 23.35
CA CYS A 447 -9.81 2.44 21.96
C CYS A 447 -8.34 2.03 21.76
N ASP A 448 -7.48 2.50 22.66
CA ASP A 448 -6.02 2.46 22.53
C ASP A 448 -5.38 1.33 23.34
N CYS A 449 -6.16 0.60 24.15
CA CYS A 449 -5.67 -0.40 25.12
C CYS A 449 -4.59 0.16 26.07
N ALA A 450 -4.61 1.48 26.26
CA ALA A 450 -3.66 2.25 27.05
C ALA A 450 -4.33 3.55 27.51
N GLU A 451 -3.79 4.15 28.57
CA GLU A 451 -4.21 5.44 29.09
C GLU A 451 -3.00 6.37 29.23
N GLY A 452 -3.24 7.68 29.10
CA GLY A 452 -2.22 8.69 29.33
C GLY A 452 -2.13 9.72 28.20
N GLU A 453 -1.47 10.83 28.50
CA GLU A 453 -1.21 11.88 27.52
C GLU A 453 -0.08 11.47 26.57
N TRP A 454 -0.17 11.91 25.32
CA TRP A 454 0.87 11.76 24.32
C TRP A 454 1.06 13.09 23.58
N ALA A 455 2.28 13.33 23.12
CA ALA A 455 2.60 14.43 22.22
C ALA A 455 3.81 14.05 21.35
N VAL A 456 3.80 14.51 20.10
CA VAL A 456 4.88 14.37 19.12
C VAL A 456 5.16 15.70 18.44
#